data_AF-A0A936K483-F1
#
_entry.id   AF-A0A936K483-F1
#
_cell.length_a   1.000
_cell.length_b   1.000
_cell.length_c   1.000
_cell.angle_alpha   90.00
_cell.angle_beta   90.00
_cell.angle_gamma   90.00
#
_symmetry.space_group_name_H-M   'P 1'
#
loop_
_entity.id
_entity.type
_entity.pdbx_description
1 polymer ?
#
loop_
_entity_poly.entity_id
_entity_poly.type
_entity_poly.pdbx_seq_one_letter_code
_entity_poly.pdbx_strand_id
1 'polypeptide(L)'
;MQQAQERWRSNNAAYSSDLSASAPTGLGIAATTSSGYYALSLANVTAIGYEAVATAVSGSSQESDGSCAKLAVQMSGGNVSHASSTTGGSLAYAGTDKC
;
A
#
# COMPACT_ATOMS: atom_id res chain seq x y z
N MET A 1 -5.81 4.45 -2.26
CA MET A 1 -4.62 4.88 -1.48
C MET A 1 -3.77 5.83 -2.31
N GLN A 2 -3.37 5.42 -3.52
CA GLN A 2 -3.28 6.36 -4.66
C GLN A 2 -4.60 7.14 -4.78
N GLN A 3 -4.78 8.15 -5.61
CA GLN A 3 -5.84 9.16 -5.48
C GLN A 3 -5.81 9.96 -4.15
N ALA A 4 -5.89 9.31 -2.98
CA ALA A 4 -5.83 10.00 -1.69
C ALA A 4 -4.45 10.63 -1.45
N GLN A 5 -3.37 9.90 -1.77
CA GLN A 5 -2.00 10.40 -1.74
C GLN A 5 -1.80 11.57 -2.73
N GLU A 6 -2.35 11.47 -3.93
CA GLU A 6 -2.27 12.53 -4.95
C GLU A 6 -3.05 13.77 -4.52
N ARG A 7 -4.26 13.60 -3.97
CA ARG A 7 -5.05 14.70 -3.38
C ARG A 7 -4.32 15.37 -2.21
N TRP A 8 -3.63 14.58 -1.39
CA TRP A 8 -2.78 15.09 -0.31
C TRP A 8 -1.61 15.92 -0.86
N ARG A 9 -0.90 15.41 -1.88
CA ARG A 9 0.24 16.10 -2.52
C ARG A 9 -0.12 17.43 -3.15
N SER A 10 -1.38 17.64 -3.55
CA SER A 10 -1.83 18.95 -4.04
C SER A 10 -1.64 20.07 -3.02
N ASN A 11 -1.61 19.75 -1.72
CA ASN A 11 -1.47 20.73 -0.64
C ASN A 11 -0.21 20.54 0.23
N ASN A 12 0.58 19.49 -0.04
CA ASN A 12 1.71 19.08 0.79
C ASN A 12 2.93 18.73 -0.07
N ALA A 13 4.12 19.19 0.34
CA ALA A 13 5.36 18.95 -0.39
C ALA A 13 5.78 17.46 -0.40
N ALA A 14 5.28 16.66 0.54
CA ALA A 14 5.56 15.22 0.63
C ALA A 14 4.28 14.38 0.72
N TYR A 15 4.41 13.08 0.42
CA TYR A 15 3.33 12.12 0.60
C TYR A 15 3.04 11.93 2.10
N SER A 16 1.81 11.55 2.43
CA SER A 16 1.42 11.32 3.82
C SER A 16 1.92 9.96 4.29
N SER A 17 2.41 9.90 5.53
CA SER A 17 2.68 8.66 6.26
C SER A 17 1.53 8.27 7.19
N ASP A 18 0.49 9.10 7.32
CA ASP A 18 -0.68 8.82 8.13
C ASP A 18 -1.83 8.31 7.26
N LEU A 19 -2.02 7.00 7.30
CA LEU A 19 -3.08 6.34 6.56
C LEU A 19 -4.47 6.69 7.09
N SER A 20 -4.62 6.75 8.43
CA SER A 20 -5.92 6.70 9.09
C SER A 20 -6.50 8.06 9.46
N ALA A 21 -5.67 9.04 9.82
CA ALA A 21 -6.19 10.35 10.17
C ALA A 21 -6.90 10.98 8.98
N SER A 22 -8.08 11.57 9.20
CA SER A 22 -8.82 12.24 8.14
C SER A 22 -8.04 13.42 7.57
N ALA A 23 -8.31 13.76 6.31
CA ALA A 23 -7.84 15.03 5.75
C ALA A 23 -8.31 16.20 6.65
N PRO A 24 -7.46 17.21 6.91
CA PRO A 24 -6.19 17.49 6.23
C PRO A 24 -4.94 16.95 6.95
N THR A 25 -5.07 16.08 7.96
CA THR A 25 -3.91 15.57 8.74
C THR A 25 -3.44 14.18 8.30
N GLY A 26 -4.26 13.44 7.54
CA GLY A 26 -3.86 12.19 6.90
C GLY A 26 -4.72 11.84 5.69
N LEU A 27 -4.77 10.56 5.33
CA LEU A 27 -5.49 10.07 4.15
C LEU A 27 -6.96 9.68 4.41
N GLY A 28 -7.34 9.44 5.66
CA GLY A 28 -8.70 9.02 6.04
C GLY A 28 -9.08 7.62 5.55
N ILE A 29 -8.10 6.72 5.45
CA ILE A 29 -8.27 5.35 4.96
C ILE A 29 -8.15 4.39 6.14
N ALA A 30 -9.10 3.46 6.26
CA ALA A 30 -9.01 2.41 7.26
C ALA A 30 -7.78 1.52 7.04
N ALA A 31 -7.15 1.07 8.12
CA ALA A 31 -5.99 0.16 8.07
C ALA A 31 -6.36 -1.27 7.64
N THR A 32 -7.62 -1.52 7.29
CA THR A 32 -8.10 -2.78 6.74
C THR A 32 -9.05 -2.49 5.59
N THR A 33 -9.08 -3.39 4.60
CA THR A 33 -10.10 -3.35 3.54
C THR A 33 -11.50 -3.48 4.13
N SER A 34 -12.52 -2.96 3.45
CA SER A 34 -13.92 -3.04 3.90
C SER A 34 -14.41 -4.47 4.14
N SER A 35 -13.91 -5.44 3.38
CA SER A 35 -14.19 -6.87 3.56
C SER A 35 -13.33 -7.55 4.62
N GLY A 36 -12.37 -6.85 5.23
CA GLY A 36 -11.51 -7.36 6.30
C GLY A 36 -10.42 -8.34 5.86
N TYR A 37 -10.19 -8.54 4.56
CA TYR A 37 -9.26 -9.56 4.06
C TYR A 37 -7.80 -9.12 4.01
N TYR A 38 -7.54 -7.82 3.88
CA TYR A 38 -6.19 -7.26 3.90
C TYR A 38 -6.06 -6.17 4.95
N ALA A 39 -4.93 -6.19 5.66
CA ALA A 39 -4.39 -5.08 6.42
C ALA A 39 -3.59 -4.17 5.48
N LEU A 40 -3.85 -2.87 5.53
CA LEU A 40 -3.26 -1.84 4.69
C LEU A 40 -2.24 -1.03 5.49
N SER A 41 -1.09 -0.77 4.90
CA SER A 41 -0.04 0.06 5.49
C SER A 41 0.69 0.90 4.46
N LEU A 42 1.43 1.90 4.94
CA LEU A 42 2.34 2.70 4.16
C LEU A 42 3.77 2.47 4.67
N ALA A 43 4.71 2.34 3.74
CA ALA A 43 6.13 2.23 4.00
C ALA A 43 6.92 3.18 3.09
N ASN A 44 8.19 3.43 3.43
CA ASN A 44 9.14 4.18 2.59
C ASN A 44 8.59 5.54 2.08
N VAL A 45 7.80 6.22 2.90
CA VAL A 45 7.15 7.48 2.52
C VAL A 45 8.16 8.62 2.50
N THR A 46 8.21 9.34 1.39
CA THR A 46 9.11 10.48 1.15
C THR A 46 8.39 11.60 0.38
N ALA A 47 9.13 12.62 -0.03
CA ALA A 47 8.59 13.69 -0.89
C ALA A 47 8.21 13.21 -2.30
N ILE A 48 8.89 12.17 -2.79
CA ILE A 48 8.84 11.72 -4.19
C ILE A 48 8.33 10.29 -4.34
N GLY A 49 7.99 9.62 -3.24
CA GLY A 49 7.54 8.24 -3.30
C GLY A 49 6.95 7.70 -2.00
N TYR A 50 6.33 6.54 -2.10
CA TYR A 50 5.79 5.75 -1.00
C TYR A 50 5.56 4.31 -1.49
N GLU A 51 5.41 3.39 -0.54
CA GLU A 51 4.92 2.04 -0.77
C GLU A 51 3.59 1.87 -0.04
N ALA A 52 2.54 1.48 -0.77
CA ALA A 52 1.28 1.04 -0.20
C ALA A 52 1.27 -0.48 -0.19
N VAL A 53 1.13 -1.08 0.98
CA VAL A 53 1.20 -2.54 1.17
C VAL A 53 -0.14 -3.05 1.69
N ALA A 54 -0.65 -4.11 1.06
CA ALA A 54 -1.79 -4.89 1.52
C ALA A 54 -1.29 -6.27 1.93
N THR A 55 -1.41 -6.62 3.21
CA THR A 55 -1.02 -7.94 3.74
C THR A 55 -2.25 -8.71 4.17
N ALA A 56 -2.41 -9.94 3.71
CA ALA A 56 -3.56 -10.77 4.03
C ALA A 56 -3.72 -10.92 5.55
N VAL A 57 -4.96 -10.81 6.01
CA VAL A 57 -5.30 -11.01 7.41
C VAL A 57 -5.33 -12.51 7.71
N SER A 58 -4.74 -12.93 8.82
CA SER A 58 -4.73 -14.34 9.21
C SER A 58 -6.15 -14.86 9.44
N GLY A 59 -6.44 -16.06 8.96
CA GLY A 59 -7.77 -16.67 8.96
C GLY A 59 -8.68 -16.18 7.82
N SER A 60 -8.23 -15.26 6.97
CA SER A 60 -8.95 -14.89 5.75
C SER A 60 -8.63 -15.82 4.58
N SER A 61 -9.47 -15.82 3.55
CA SER A 61 -9.18 -16.53 2.30
C SER A 61 -7.89 -16.03 1.63
N GLN A 62 -7.58 -14.74 1.74
CA GLN A 62 -6.40 -14.13 1.11
C GLN A 62 -5.08 -14.61 1.73
N GLU A 63 -5.09 -15.19 2.94
CA GLU A 63 -3.91 -15.83 3.52
C GLU A 63 -3.49 -17.07 2.71
N SER A 64 -4.45 -17.74 2.07
CA SER A 64 -4.22 -18.93 1.25
C SER A 64 -3.84 -18.63 -0.20
N ASP A 65 -3.80 -17.36 -0.61
CA ASP A 65 -3.52 -16.96 -1.99
C ASP A 65 -2.02 -17.00 -2.36
N GLY A 66 -1.21 -17.73 -1.57
CA GLY A 66 0.18 -18.03 -1.88
C GLY A 66 0.99 -16.78 -2.15
N SER A 67 1.50 -16.63 -3.38
CA SER A 67 2.30 -15.45 -3.80
C SER A 67 1.50 -14.15 -3.88
N CYS A 68 0.18 -14.16 -3.68
CA CYS A 68 -0.68 -12.97 -3.68
C CYS A 68 -1.16 -12.57 -2.28
N ALA A 69 -0.71 -13.29 -1.23
CA ALA A 69 -1.09 -12.99 0.14
C ALA A 69 -0.53 -11.63 0.63
N LYS A 70 0.46 -11.08 -0.05
CA LYS A 70 0.97 -9.73 0.16
C LYS A 70 1.11 -9.01 -1.17
N LEU A 71 0.45 -7.86 -1.30
CA LEU A 71 0.45 -7.03 -2.50
C LEU A 71 1.04 -5.67 -2.16
N ALA A 72 1.74 -5.06 -3.11
CA ALA A 72 2.23 -3.72 -2.95
C ALA A 72 2.21 -2.91 -4.24
N VAL A 73 2.07 -1.60 -4.06
CA VAL A 73 2.24 -0.59 -5.09
C VAL A 73 3.29 0.39 -4.59
N GLN A 74 4.32 0.62 -5.40
CA GLN A 74 5.34 1.63 -5.13
C GLN A 74 5.18 2.80 -6.10
N MET A 75 5.18 4.00 -5.55
CA MET A 75 5.39 5.24 -6.28
C MET A 75 6.83 5.69 -6.06
N SER A 76 7.59 5.91 -7.13
CA SER A 76 8.97 6.40 -7.07
C SER A 76 9.27 7.38 -8.20
N GLY A 77 9.36 8.66 -7.85
CA GLY A 77 9.68 9.72 -8.81
C GLY A 77 8.68 9.82 -9.97
N GLY A 78 7.40 9.53 -9.71
CA GLY A 78 6.34 9.50 -10.73
C GLY A 78 6.19 8.17 -11.47
N ASN A 79 7.04 7.18 -11.20
CA ASN A 79 6.90 5.83 -11.74
C ASN A 79 6.14 4.95 -10.76
N VAL A 80 5.21 4.15 -11.28
CA VAL A 80 4.44 3.18 -10.50
C VAL A 80 4.94 1.78 -10.84
N SER A 81 5.27 1.00 -9.80
CA SER A 81 5.58 -0.42 -9.89
C SER A 81 4.71 -1.22 -8.93
N HIS A 82 4.50 -2.49 -9.24
CA HIS A 82 3.74 -3.42 -8.42
C HIS A 82 4.69 -4.50 -7.90
N ALA A 83 4.27 -5.19 -6.85
CA ALA A 83 4.95 -6.34 -6.29
C ALA A 83 3.94 -7.25 -5.59
N SER A 84 4.22 -8.55 -5.59
CA SER A 84 3.48 -9.53 -4.81
C SER A 84 4.40 -10.56 -4.16
N SER A 85 3.99 -11.07 -3.00
CA SER A 85 4.67 -12.19 -2.32
C SER A 85 3.73 -12.97 -1.41
N THR A 86 4.26 -14.02 -0.78
CA THR A 86 3.64 -14.63 0.41
C THR A 86 3.58 -13.64 1.58
N THR A 87 2.74 -13.89 2.59
CA THR A 87 2.55 -13.00 3.75
C THR A 87 3.88 -12.60 4.43
N GLY A 88 4.78 -13.58 4.61
CA GLY A 88 6.12 -13.36 5.18
C GLY A 88 7.22 -13.06 4.16
N GLY A 89 6.88 -13.01 2.87
CA GLY A 89 7.83 -12.79 1.78
C GLY A 89 8.30 -11.34 1.67
N SER A 90 9.46 -11.19 1.02
CA SER A 90 9.96 -9.89 0.57
C SER A 90 9.28 -9.49 -0.74
N LEU A 91 8.87 -8.23 -0.82
CA LEU A 91 8.34 -7.65 -2.05
C LEU A 91 9.48 -7.42 -3.05
N ALA A 92 9.29 -7.85 -4.29
CA ALA A 92 10.24 -7.64 -5.37
C ALA A 92 9.55 -6.89 -6.51
N TYR A 93 9.86 -5.60 -6.68
CA TYR A 93 9.29 -4.72 -7.71
C TYR A 93 9.89 -4.94 -9.11
N ALA A 94 10.38 -6.15 -9.39
CA ALA A 94 10.80 -6.55 -10.72
C ALA A 94 9.55 -6.99 -11.48
N GLY A 95 9.35 -6.56 -12.72
CA GLY A 95 8.11 -6.70 -13.51
C GLY A 95 7.64 -8.12 -13.88
N THR A 96 7.94 -9.11 -13.05
CA THR A 96 7.36 -10.45 -13.04
C THR A 96 6.54 -10.65 -11.75
N ASP A 97 5.63 -9.72 -11.50
CA ASP A 97 4.66 -9.85 -10.42
C ASP A 97 3.88 -11.16 -10.62
N LYS A 98 3.78 -11.95 -9.55
CA LYS A 98 3.18 -13.30 -9.61
C LYS A 98 1.65 -13.26 -9.56
N CYS A 99 1.12 -12.04 -9.46
CA CYS A 99 -0.25 -11.58 -9.37
C CYS A 99 -0.24 -10.25 -10.15
#